data_AF-A0A8E2DYE1-F1
#
_entry.id   AF-A0A8E2DYE1-F1
#
_cell.length_a   1.000
_cell.length_b   1.000
_cell.length_c   1.000
_cell.angle_alpha   90.00
_cell.angle_beta   90.00
_cell.angle_gamma   90.00
#
_symmetry.space_group_name_H-M   'P 1'
#
loop_
_entity.id
_entity.type
_entity.pdbx_description
1 polymer ?
#
loop_
_entity_poly.entity_id
_entity_poly.type
_entity_poly.pdbx_seq_one_letter_code
_entity_poly.pdbx_strand_id
1 'polypeptide(L)'
;MRGFPDARLERECYYPAKFQFIDGSVKSQSSLPSAGWHVSVPSKRKAYTFTTQKYTDSGALVQKWHRTSLPLEPALAQADRLSMHFIECLEQGRMGARMKWIGSWTALLPQRIGSSPTLDQSARLMVSTHTAILRNRNPSAWIDVEAYAQAIGSLRKALTDPAECLSSETLVAATILYYLEAILSCPHSFNSIHHAGGIARLLEVRGPVDLKSKFELTILRELRGPVISRAVVLGVPCFLTSPQWTAVFDIGDIGSRRAPWAQKLANQFVNWPKFTMEIRKYCDGQLSLAATSELRDQLSTMKLFLNFINSEIEDDLASEEHVTQVKSTRQPTSFATVFEYKDYFFATLAMLHASFSLIIERMICVLSENAAPTLSARWENPQWTAENPQLLARICQSYEYAWKMRPMGAAFMHVPLTMAFSYAETEAMRAWALRAINDLDEHRLLAKERFTDASVTHLAQLYTGEVAPVAAPYP
;
A
#
# COMPACT_ATOMS: atom_id res chain seq x y z
N MET A 1 -36.50 -37.18 -17.66
CA MET A 1 -35.20 -37.76 -17.28
C MET A 1 -34.16 -37.30 -18.30
N ARG A 2 -33.36 -36.28 -17.97
CA ARG A 2 -32.28 -35.75 -18.80
C ARG A 2 -31.04 -35.69 -17.92
N GLY A 3 -30.00 -36.44 -18.29
CA GLY A 3 -28.70 -36.45 -17.63
C GLY A 3 -27.88 -35.24 -18.04
N PHE A 4 -27.17 -34.65 -17.08
CA PHE A 4 -26.18 -33.59 -17.28
C PHE A 4 -24.87 -34.18 -17.81
N PRO A 5 -24.16 -33.53 -18.74
CA PRO A 5 -22.75 -33.78 -18.98
C PRO A 5 -21.89 -32.94 -18.02
N ASP A 6 -20.94 -33.63 -17.41
CA ASP A 6 -19.88 -33.15 -16.52
C ASP A 6 -18.96 -32.16 -17.26
N ALA A 7 -18.88 -30.92 -16.77
CA ALA A 7 -18.05 -29.86 -17.34
C ALA A 7 -16.75 -29.70 -16.54
N ARG A 8 -15.82 -30.64 -16.71
CA ARG A 8 -14.39 -30.40 -16.44
C ARG A 8 -13.76 -29.86 -17.72
N LEU A 9 -13.82 -28.55 -17.91
CA LEU A 9 -13.00 -27.86 -18.89
C LEU A 9 -11.61 -27.63 -18.28
N GLU A 10 -10.67 -28.44 -18.75
CA GLU A 10 -9.23 -28.33 -18.58
C GLU A 10 -8.78 -26.90 -18.95
N ARG A 11 -8.25 -26.16 -17.96
CA ARG A 11 -7.54 -24.90 -18.20
C ARG A 11 -6.07 -25.23 -18.44
N GLU A 12 -5.74 -25.63 -19.65
CA GLU A 12 -4.34 -25.73 -20.08
C GLU A 12 -3.76 -24.32 -20.31
N CYS A 13 -2.74 -23.97 -19.53
CA CYS A 13 -1.90 -22.80 -19.79
C CYS A 13 -1.02 -23.07 -21.00
N TYR A 14 -1.38 -22.53 -22.16
CA TYR A 14 -0.50 -22.51 -23.33
C TYR A 14 0.64 -21.49 -23.12
N TYR A 15 1.84 -21.98 -22.82
CA TYR A 15 3.09 -21.22 -22.91
C TYR A 15 3.73 -21.41 -24.30
N PRO A 16 4.42 -20.40 -24.87
CA PRO A 16 5.12 -20.57 -26.14
C PRO A 16 6.32 -21.51 -26.00
N ALA A 17 6.48 -22.37 -27.01
CA ALA A 17 7.42 -23.49 -27.03
C ALA A 17 8.89 -23.06 -27.00
N LYS A 18 9.59 -23.36 -25.90
CA LYS A 18 11.04 -23.71 -25.90
C LYS A 18 11.58 -24.18 -24.53
N PHE A 19 10.95 -25.17 -23.90
CA PHE A 19 11.62 -26.02 -22.91
C PHE A 19 11.01 -27.43 -22.98
N GLN A 20 11.79 -28.42 -23.42
CA GLN A 20 11.38 -29.82 -23.36
C GLN A 20 11.75 -30.38 -21.99
N PHE A 21 10.74 -30.85 -21.26
CA PHE A 21 10.91 -31.60 -20.02
C PHE A 21 11.17 -33.08 -20.33
N ILE A 22 12.10 -33.68 -19.58
CA ILE A 22 12.32 -35.13 -19.56
C ILE A 22 11.34 -35.73 -18.55
N ASP A 23 10.58 -36.74 -18.98
CA ASP A 23 9.49 -37.37 -18.24
C ASP A 23 9.99 -38.15 -17.01
N GLY A 24 9.30 -37.94 -15.88
CA GLY A 24 9.57 -38.55 -14.59
C GLY A 24 8.65 -39.74 -14.36
N SER A 25 9.18 -40.95 -14.56
CA SER A 25 8.48 -42.19 -14.24
C SER A 25 9.20 -42.98 -13.15
N VAL A 26 9.09 -42.54 -11.87
CA VAL A 26 9.13 -43.48 -10.74
C VAL A 26 8.12 -43.07 -9.67
N LYS A 27 7.23 -44.01 -9.40
CA LYS A 27 6.04 -43.94 -8.54
C LYS A 27 6.38 -43.65 -7.08
N SER A 28 5.53 -42.82 -6.46
CA SER A 28 5.44 -42.69 -5.01
C SER A 28 4.93 -44.00 -4.38
N GLN A 29 5.55 -44.38 -3.27
CA GLN A 29 4.91 -45.23 -2.27
C GLN A 29 4.93 -44.49 -0.94
N SER A 30 3.74 -44.06 -0.53
CA SER A 30 3.44 -43.53 0.79
C SER A 30 3.29 -44.68 1.79
N SER A 31 4.07 -44.65 2.85
CA SER A 31 3.75 -45.37 4.09
C SER A 31 4.11 -44.48 5.28
N LEU A 32 3.09 -43.90 5.91
CA LEU A 32 3.19 -43.30 7.24
C LEU A 32 3.06 -44.42 8.28
N PRO A 33 3.90 -44.41 9.34
CA PRO A 33 3.49 -44.87 10.64
C PRO A 33 3.40 -43.70 11.62
N SER A 34 2.29 -43.66 12.36
CA SER A 34 2.08 -42.85 13.55
C SER A 34 3.15 -43.15 14.61
N ALA A 35 4.01 -42.17 14.91
CA ALA A 35 4.88 -42.20 16.07
C ALA A 35 4.85 -40.82 16.75
N GLY A 36 4.50 -40.81 18.04
CA GLY A 36 4.44 -39.61 18.87
C GLY A 36 5.82 -38.94 18.94
N TRP A 37 5.89 -37.71 18.45
CA TRP A 37 7.08 -36.88 18.57
C TRP A 37 7.20 -36.34 20.00
N HIS A 38 7.96 -37.03 20.85
CA HIS A 38 8.56 -36.38 22.01
C HIS A 38 9.67 -35.46 21.51
N VAL A 39 9.36 -34.16 21.37
CA VAL A 39 10.37 -33.13 21.13
C VAL A 39 11.16 -32.95 22.42
N SER A 40 12.38 -33.49 22.46
CA SER A 40 13.35 -33.17 23.50
C SER A 40 14.20 -32.00 23.02
N VAL A 41 13.96 -30.81 23.57
CA VAL A 41 14.78 -29.62 23.33
C VAL A 41 16.09 -29.77 24.11
N PRO A 42 17.28 -29.75 23.47
CA PRO A 42 18.54 -29.82 24.20
C PRO A 42 18.77 -28.50 24.96
N SER A 43 18.46 -28.45 26.26
CA SER A 43 18.85 -27.31 27.09
C SER A 43 20.33 -27.43 27.42
N LYS A 44 21.19 -26.59 26.82
CA LYS A 44 22.55 -26.40 27.34
C LYS A 44 22.42 -25.81 28.75
N ARG A 45 23.05 -26.41 29.76
CA ARG A 45 23.04 -25.90 31.14
C ARG A 45 24.41 -25.33 31.46
N LYS A 46 24.48 -24.14 32.07
CA LYS A 46 25.72 -23.63 32.69
C LYS A 46 25.68 -23.99 34.17
N ALA A 47 26.74 -24.63 34.65
CA ALA A 47 26.90 -24.95 36.06
C ALA A 47 27.52 -23.74 36.77
N TYR A 48 26.85 -23.24 37.80
CA TYR A 48 27.38 -22.22 38.68
C TYR A 48 27.76 -22.87 40.01
N THR A 49 28.94 -22.52 40.52
CA THR A 49 29.41 -22.97 41.83
C THR A 49 29.54 -21.75 42.71
N PHE A 50 28.87 -21.75 43.86
CA PHE A 50 29.08 -20.74 44.89
C PHE A 50 29.27 -21.42 46.24
N THR A 51 30.02 -20.74 47.11
CA THR A 51 30.43 -21.29 48.40
C THR A 51 29.83 -20.45 49.50
N THR A 52 29.07 -21.10 50.39
CA THR A 52 28.62 -20.46 51.63
C THR A 52 29.58 -20.82 52.75
N GLN A 53 30.07 -19.81 53.47
CA GLN A 53 30.96 -19.99 54.61
C GLN A 53 30.22 -19.65 55.89
N LYS A 54 30.31 -20.52 56.90
CA LYS A 54 29.77 -20.25 58.23
C LYS A 54 30.75 -20.76 59.30
N TYR A 55 30.97 -19.96 60.33
CA TYR A 55 31.70 -20.40 61.52
C TYR A 55 30.77 -21.12 62.49
N THR A 56 31.21 -22.24 63.05
CA THR A 56 30.51 -22.92 64.15
C THR A 56 30.76 -22.19 65.46
N ASP A 57 29.94 -22.49 66.46
CA ASP A 57 30.08 -21.91 67.81
C ASP A 57 31.42 -22.29 68.49
N SER A 58 32.11 -23.32 67.98
CA SER A 58 33.47 -23.72 68.36
C SER A 58 34.59 -23.00 67.57
N GLY A 59 34.26 -22.06 66.70
CA GLY A 59 35.21 -21.29 65.89
C GLY A 59 35.70 -21.99 64.61
N ALA A 60 35.18 -23.17 64.27
CA ALA A 60 35.58 -23.88 63.05
C ALA A 60 34.86 -23.34 61.81
N LEU A 61 35.61 -23.10 60.73
CA LEU A 61 35.06 -22.66 59.45
C LEU A 61 34.47 -23.85 58.69
N VAL A 62 33.16 -23.81 58.43
CA VAL A 62 32.48 -24.77 57.55
C VAL A 62 32.19 -24.10 56.21
N GLN A 63 32.79 -24.64 55.16
CA GLN A 63 32.53 -24.25 53.78
C GLN A 63 31.66 -25.28 53.10
N LYS A 64 30.49 -24.85 52.59
CA LYS A 64 29.57 -25.71 51.85
C LYS A 64 29.53 -25.28 50.38
N TRP A 65 29.81 -26.22 49.51
CA TRP A 65 29.80 -26.03 48.06
C TRP A 65 28.41 -26.31 47.52
N HIS A 66 27.82 -25.34 46.83
CA HIS A 66 26.54 -25.52 46.15
C HIS A 66 26.78 -25.56 44.64
N ARG A 67 26.26 -26.59 43.98
CA ARG A 67 26.17 -26.65 42.52
C ARG A 67 24.73 -26.45 42.12
N THR A 68 24.46 -25.37 41.41
CA THR A 68 23.15 -25.13 40.80
C THR A 68 23.31 -25.15 39.29
N SER A 69 22.50 -25.95 38.61
CA SER A 69 22.35 -25.89 37.16
C SER A 69 21.14 -25.03 36.82
N LEU A 70 21.38 -23.80 36.37
CA LEU A 70 20.31 -23.00 35.76
C LEU A 70 20.17 -23.44 34.30
N PRO A 71 18.94 -23.57 33.77
CA PRO A 71 18.74 -23.64 32.33
C PRO A 71 19.40 -22.40 31.70
N LEU A 72 20.19 -22.53 30.63
CA LEU A 72 20.34 -21.36 29.76
C LEU A 72 18.92 -21.00 29.31
N GLU A 73 18.57 -19.71 29.35
CA GLU A 73 17.46 -19.24 28.52
C GLU A 73 17.68 -19.81 27.12
N PRO A 74 16.70 -20.55 26.55
CA PRO A 74 16.87 -21.09 25.22
C PRO A 74 17.14 -19.92 24.29
N ALA A 75 18.25 -19.98 23.53
CA ALA A 75 18.50 -18.99 22.50
C ALA A 75 17.28 -18.99 21.58
N LEU A 76 16.60 -17.85 21.49
CA LEU A 76 15.38 -17.70 20.71
C LEU A 76 15.54 -18.30 19.30
N ALA A 77 14.50 -18.89 18.73
CA ALA A 77 14.58 -19.32 17.34
C ALA A 77 14.80 -18.09 16.43
N GLN A 78 15.31 -18.31 15.23
CA GLN A 78 15.55 -17.19 14.31
C GLN A 78 14.24 -16.46 13.94
N ALA A 79 13.14 -17.20 13.84
CA ALA A 79 11.79 -16.64 13.67
C ALA A 79 11.40 -15.76 14.86
N ASP A 80 11.57 -16.23 16.09
CA ASP A 80 11.23 -15.45 17.30
C ASP A 80 12.00 -14.13 17.38
N ARG A 81 13.31 -14.16 17.08
CA ARG A 81 14.13 -12.93 17.01
C ARG A 81 13.62 -11.96 15.95
N LEU A 82 13.27 -12.47 14.77
CA LEU A 82 12.74 -11.65 13.70
C LEU A 82 11.38 -11.06 14.07
N SER A 83 10.48 -11.84 14.68
CA SER A 83 9.18 -11.37 15.15
C SER A 83 9.31 -10.25 16.19
N MET A 84 10.18 -10.43 17.18
CA MET A 84 10.43 -9.38 18.19
C MET A 84 10.98 -8.11 17.55
N HIS A 85 11.97 -8.23 16.68
CA HIS A 85 12.57 -7.05 16.04
C HIS A 85 11.58 -6.35 15.10
N PHE A 86 10.73 -7.12 14.41
CA PHE A 86 9.63 -6.56 13.61
C PHE A 86 8.65 -5.75 14.47
N ILE A 87 8.27 -6.27 15.64
CA ILE A 87 7.39 -5.56 16.59
C ILE A 87 8.01 -4.24 17.05
N GLU A 88 9.31 -4.21 17.35
CA GLU A 88 10.02 -2.98 17.71
C GLU A 88 9.93 -1.93 16.58
N CYS A 89 10.16 -2.35 15.34
CA CYS A 89 10.13 -1.46 14.18
C CYS A 89 8.75 -0.84 13.90
N LEU A 90 7.65 -1.42 14.41
CA LEU A 90 6.30 -0.86 14.24
C LEU A 90 6.15 0.52 14.88
N GLU A 91 6.84 0.79 16.00
CA GLU A 91 6.73 2.04 16.75
C GLU A 91 8.05 2.81 16.87
N GLN A 92 9.17 2.18 16.53
CA GLN A 92 10.49 2.80 16.67
C GLN A 92 10.74 3.91 15.64
N GLY A 93 11.32 5.01 16.12
CA GLY A 93 11.74 6.15 15.32
C GLY A 93 10.78 7.35 15.39
N ARG A 94 11.14 8.40 14.65
CA ARG A 94 10.26 9.56 14.43
C ARG A 94 8.95 9.12 13.77
N MET A 95 7.89 9.91 13.95
CA MET A 95 6.53 9.55 13.54
C MET A 95 6.48 8.88 12.15
N GLY A 96 6.93 9.54 11.09
CA GLY A 96 6.88 9.00 9.72
C GLY A 96 7.82 7.84 9.36
N ALA A 97 8.73 7.44 10.25
CA ALA A 97 9.61 6.28 10.04
C ALA A 97 9.05 4.98 10.63
N ARG A 98 7.92 5.03 11.35
CA ARG A 98 7.30 3.87 11.98
C ARG A 98 6.63 2.97 10.94
N MET A 99 6.90 1.66 10.99
CA MET A 99 6.39 0.72 9.98
C MET A 99 4.88 0.54 10.00
N LYS A 100 4.20 0.86 11.12
CA LYS A 100 2.73 0.76 11.20
C LYS A 100 1.98 1.60 10.17
N TRP A 101 2.60 2.66 9.65
CA TRP A 101 1.99 3.53 8.64
C TRP A 101 1.91 2.90 7.25
N ILE A 102 2.65 1.81 7.02
CA ILE A 102 2.57 1.02 5.79
C ILE A 102 1.21 0.32 5.69
N GLY A 103 0.58 0.03 6.83
CA GLY A 103 -0.76 -0.51 6.89
C GLY A 103 -1.01 -1.29 8.17
N SER A 104 -2.28 -1.39 8.54
CA SER A 104 -2.72 -2.05 9.78
C SER A 104 -2.42 -3.56 9.81
N TRP A 105 -2.18 -4.17 8.64
CA TRP A 105 -1.77 -5.57 8.51
C TRP A 105 -0.39 -5.86 9.11
N THR A 106 0.49 -4.86 9.19
CA THR A 106 1.86 -5.02 9.72
C THR A 106 1.85 -5.50 11.17
N ALA A 107 0.88 -5.06 11.98
CA ALA A 107 0.72 -5.49 13.37
C ALA A 107 0.36 -6.98 13.53
N LEU A 108 -0.15 -7.61 12.47
CA LEU A 108 -0.55 -9.02 12.46
C LEU A 108 0.55 -9.94 11.89
N LEU A 109 1.57 -9.36 11.26
CA LEU A 109 2.68 -10.09 10.65
C LEU A 109 3.51 -10.95 11.62
N PRO A 110 3.84 -10.47 12.84
CA PRO A 110 4.74 -11.21 13.75
C PRO A 110 4.27 -12.61 14.11
N GLN A 111 2.95 -12.86 14.09
CA GLN A 111 2.36 -14.17 14.38
C GLN A 111 2.52 -15.18 13.25
N ARG A 112 2.94 -14.73 12.06
CA ARG A 112 3.14 -15.55 10.86
C ARG A 112 4.61 -15.73 10.50
N ILE A 113 5.51 -14.95 11.08
CA ILE A 113 6.94 -15.16 10.89
C ILE A 113 7.32 -16.56 11.39
N GLY A 114 8.09 -17.28 10.58
CA GLY A 114 8.46 -18.69 10.76
C GLY A 114 7.58 -19.67 9.97
N SER A 115 6.46 -19.24 9.39
CA SER A 115 5.57 -20.14 8.62
C SER A 115 6.03 -20.37 7.18
N SER A 116 6.72 -19.40 6.58
CA SER A 116 7.16 -19.46 5.18
C SER A 116 8.53 -18.80 5.00
N PRO A 117 9.49 -19.45 4.32
CA PRO A 117 10.79 -18.86 4.02
C PRO A 117 10.69 -17.54 3.23
N THR A 118 9.71 -17.44 2.34
CA THR A 118 9.49 -16.26 1.50
C THR A 118 8.99 -15.08 2.31
N LEU A 119 8.04 -15.31 3.21
CA LEU A 119 7.57 -14.30 4.14
C LEU A 119 8.72 -13.83 5.06
N ASP A 120 9.45 -14.76 5.67
CA ASP A 120 10.55 -14.45 6.57
C ASP A 120 11.63 -13.60 5.92
N GLN A 121 11.95 -13.90 4.66
CA GLN A 121 12.97 -13.16 3.93
C GLN A 121 12.53 -11.74 3.59
N SER A 122 11.29 -11.55 3.12
CA SER A 122 10.73 -10.22 2.90
C SER A 122 10.61 -9.44 4.21
N ALA A 123 10.22 -10.08 5.32
CA ALA A 123 10.16 -9.44 6.63
C ALA A 123 11.55 -8.99 7.13
N ARG A 124 12.59 -9.83 6.96
CA ARG A 124 13.98 -9.44 7.28
C ARG A 124 14.43 -8.22 6.49
N LEU A 125 14.16 -8.22 5.19
CA LEU A 125 14.49 -7.08 4.32
C LEU A 125 13.76 -5.80 4.78
N MET A 126 12.49 -5.90 5.13
CA MET A 126 11.70 -4.76 5.60
C MET A 126 12.28 -4.17 6.89
N VAL A 127 12.67 -5.04 7.82
CA VAL A 127 13.29 -4.67 9.10
C VAL A 127 14.70 -4.11 8.93
N SER A 128 15.53 -4.70 8.06
CA SER A 128 16.85 -4.15 7.76
C SER A 128 16.74 -2.78 7.07
N THR A 129 15.75 -2.62 6.19
CA THR A 129 15.46 -1.34 5.53
C THR A 129 15.02 -0.28 6.53
N HIS A 130 14.12 -0.62 7.46
CA HIS A 130 13.73 0.29 8.54
C HIS A 130 14.93 0.68 9.42
N THR A 131 15.76 -0.30 9.79
CA THR A 131 17.00 -0.04 10.54
C THR A 131 17.93 0.92 9.78
N ALA A 132 18.05 0.76 8.47
CA ALA A 132 18.82 1.66 7.63
C ALA A 132 18.21 3.07 7.55
N ILE A 133 16.87 3.20 7.47
CA ILE A 133 16.17 4.50 7.55
C ILE A 133 16.49 5.22 8.86
N LEU A 134 16.56 4.50 9.97
CA LEU A 134 16.87 5.09 11.27
C LEU A 134 18.34 5.48 11.44
N ARG A 135 19.27 4.73 10.84
CA ARG A 135 20.72 4.89 11.07
C ARG A 135 21.43 5.67 9.97
N ASN A 136 20.97 5.58 8.74
CA ASN A 136 21.65 6.11 7.56
C ASN A 136 20.95 7.37 7.07
N ARG A 137 21.73 8.45 6.90
CA ARG A 137 21.22 9.70 6.34
C ARG A 137 21.12 9.67 4.81
N ASN A 138 21.76 8.73 4.14
CA ASN A 138 21.75 8.57 2.70
C ASN A 138 20.66 7.57 2.27
N PRO A 139 19.58 8.03 1.63
CA PRO A 139 18.47 7.16 1.23
C PRO A 139 18.83 6.10 0.18
N SER A 140 19.84 6.35 -0.65
CA SER A 140 20.30 5.39 -1.67
C SER A 140 20.83 4.07 -1.08
N ALA A 141 21.14 4.05 0.22
CA ALA A 141 21.62 2.89 0.94
C ALA A 141 20.58 2.35 1.95
N TRP A 142 19.31 2.76 1.86
CA TRP A 142 18.26 2.25 2.76
C TRP A 142 17.85 0.81 2.41
N ILE A 143 17.81 0.45 1.13
CA ILE A 143 17.56 -0.95 0.71
C ILE A 143 18.90 -1.62 0.44
N ASP A 144 19.12 -2.75 1.10
CA ASP A 144 20.21 -3.67 0.76
C ASP A 144 19.85 -4.42 -0.54
N VAL A 145 20.61 -4.16 -1.60
CA VAL A 145 20.39 -4.71 -2.95
C VAL A 145 20.51 -6.24 -2.97
N GLU A 146 21.43 -6.81 -2.19
CA GLU A 146 21.61 -8.26 -2.13
C GLU A 146 20.43 -8.90 -1.40
N ALA A 147 20.07 -8.38 -0.22
CA ALA A 147 18.91 -8.88 0.52
C ALA A 147 17.61 -8.75 -0.30
N TYR A 148 17.47 -7.66 -1.05
CA TYR A 148 16.36 -7.44 -1.96
C TYR A 148 16.31 -8.48 -3.10
N ALA A 149 17.44 -8.72 -3.77
CA ALA A 149 17.54 -9.72 -4.82
C ALA A 149 17.22 -11.13 -4.30
N GLN A 150 17.68 -11.46 -3.08
CA GLN A 150 17.36 -12.74 -2.47
C GLN A 150 15.86 -12.86 -2.11
N ALA A 151 15.23 -11.79 -1.61
CA ALA A 151 13.79 -11.77 -1.33
C ALA A 151 12.94 -11.96 -2.60
N ILE A 152 13.30 -11.28 -3.71
CA ILE A 152 12.67 -11.52 -5.02
C ILE A 152 12.89 -12.96 -5.47
N GLY A 153 14.10 -13.49 -5.33
CA GLY A 153 14.43 -14.87 -5.69
C GLY A 153 13.56 -15.89 -4.94
N SER A 154 13.31 -15.64 -3.66
CA SER A 154 12.42 -16.46 -2.83
C SER A 154 10.96 -16.32 -3.23
N LEU A 155 10.48 -15.10 -3.50
CA LEU A 155 9.13 -14.86 -4.00
C LEU A 155 8.88 -15.58 -5.33
N ARG A 156 9.84 -15.54 -6.25
CA ARG A 156 9.75 -16.25 -7.53
C ARG A 156 9.61 -17.76 -7.34
N LYS A 157 10.35 -18.35 -6.40
CA LYS A 157 10.24 -19.78 -6.07
C LYS A 157 8.84 -20.11 -5.53
N ALA A 158 8.34 -19.32 -4.59
CA ALA A 158 6.99 -19.51 -4.03
C ALA A 158 5.90 -19.40 -5.09
N LEU A 159 6.00 -18.43 -6.01
CA LEU A 159 5.06 -18.27 -7.12
C LEU A 159 5.05 -19.44 -8.11
N THR A 160 6.15 -20.20 -8.20
CA THR A 160 6.24 -21.41 -9.05
C THR A 160 5.88 -22.71 -8.33
N ASP A 161 5.74 -22.67 -7.01
CA ASP A 161 5.38 -23.83 -6.20
C ASP A 161 3.84 -23.93 -6.09
N PRO A 162 3.20 -25.01 -6.59
CA PRO A 162 1.75 -25.17 -6.54
C PRO A 162 1.14 -25.10 -5.12
N ALA A 163 1.91 -25.40 -4.07
CA ALA A 163 1.43 -25.35 -2.69
C ALA A 163 1.49 -23.93 -2.08
N GLU A 164 2.45 -23.11 -2.52
CA GLU A 164 2.73 -21.79 -1.94
C GLU A 164 2.22 -20.64 -2.82
N CYS A 165 2.02 -20.86 -4.12
CA CYS A 165 1.82 -19.78 -5.09
C CYS A 165 0.60 -18.90 -4.79
N LEU A 166 -0.42 -19.45 -4.15
CA LEU A 166 -1.63 -18.73 -3.73
C LEU A 166 -1.72 -18.55 -2.21
N SER A 167 -0.67 -18.87 -1.45
CA SER A 167 -0.66 -18.74 0.01
C SER A 167 -0.72 -17.28 0.44
N SER A 168 -1.21 -17.05 1.66
CA SER A 168 -1.33 -15.70 2.22
C SER A 168 0.05 -15.13 2.53
N GLU A 169 0.99 -15.99 2.89
CA GLU A 169 2.41 -15.73 3.07
C GLU A 169 3.06 -15.20 1.79
N THR A 170 2.79 -15.83 0.64
CA THR A 170 3.28 -15.36 -0.68
C THR A 170 2.69 -13.99 -1.05
N LEU A 171 1.39 -13.80 -0.87
CA LEU A 171 0.74 -12.50 -1.11
C LEU A 171 1.33 -11.38 -0.25
N VAL A 172 1.59 -11.66 1.02
CA VAL A 172 2.16 -10.68 1.94
C VAL A 172 3.62 -10.39 1.62
N ALA A 173 4.40 -11.41 1.26
CA ALA A 173 5.78 -11.23 0.85
C ALA A 173 5.87 -10.32 -0.38
N ALA A 174 4.99 -10.51 -1.37
CA ALA A 174 4.85 -9.58 -2.51
C ALA A 174 4.43 -8.18 -2.04
N THR A 175 3.45 -8.09 -1.13
CA THR A 175 2.98 -6.82 -0.58
C THR A 175 4.09 -6.02 0.13
N ILE A 176 4.94 -6.68 0.92
CA ILE A 176 6.10 -6.06 1.58
C ILE A 176 7.03 -5.43 0.53
N LEU A 177 7.39 -6.20 -0.51
CA LEU A 177 8.29 -5.72 -1.57
C LEU A 177 7.67 -4.54 -2.34
N TYR A 178 6.38 -4.62 -2.68
CA TYR A 178 5.64 -3.52 -3.27
C TYR A 178 5.74 -2.24 -2.43
N TYR A 179 5.50 -2.31 -1.11
CA TYR A 179 5.55 -1.11 -0.28
C TYR A 179 6.96 -0.55 -0.16
N LEU A 180 8.00 -1.39 -0.10
CA LEU A 180 9.39 -0.93 -0.13
C LEU A 180 9.69 -0.19 -1.45
N GLU A 181 9.30 -0.74 -2.59
CA GLU A 181 9.42 -0.06 -3.89
C GLU A 181 8.60 1.24 -3.92
N ALA A 182 7.35 1.19 -3.47
CA ALA A 182 6.41 2.31 -3.47
C ALA A 182 6.81 3.44 -2.53
N ILE A 183 7.68 3.20 -1.55
CA ILE A 183 8.19 4.21 -0.59
C ILE A 183 9.60 4.69 -0.98
N LEU A 184 10.39 3.87 -1.67
CA LEU A 184 11.83 4.09 -1.81
C LEU A 184 12.34 4.20 -3.25
N SER A 185 11.65 3.60 -4.23
CA SER A 185 12.06 3.68 -5.65
C SER A 185 11.68 5.03 -6.26
N CYS A 186 12.40 5.46 -7.30
CA CYS A 186 12.07 6.68 -8.04
C CYS A 186 10.62 6.61 -8.60
N PRO A 187 9.72 7.55 -8.25
CA PRO A 187 8.33 7.55 -8.71
C PRO A 187 8.15 7.56 -10.24
N HIS A 188 9.09 8.17 -10.98
CA HIS A 188 9.03 8.26 -12.44
C HIS A 188 9.19 6.92 -13.15
N SER A 189 9.71 5.89 -12.48
CA SER A 189 9.94 4.57 -13.07
C SER A 189 8.67 3.72 -13.20
N PHE A 190 7.59 4.08 -12.47
CA PHE A 190 6.38 3.26 -12.34
C PHE A 190 6.64 1.80 -11.89
N ASN A 191 7.82 1.48 -11.34
CA ASN A 191 8.18 0.12 -10.91
C ASN A 191 7.17 -0.45 -9.90
N SER A 192 6.78 0.36 -8.90
CA SER A 192 5.78 -0.04 -7.91
C SER A 192 4.39 -0.28 -8.53
N ILE A 193 4.04 0.42 -9.61
CA ILE A 193 2.80 0.18 -10.36
C ILE A 193 2.85 -1.16 -11.08
N HIS A 194 3.99 -1.52 -11.66
CA HIS A 194 4.18 -2.84 -12.28
C HIS A 194 4.13 -3.96 -11.23
N HIS A 195 4.76 -3.76 -10.07
CA HIS A 195 4.66 -4.70 -8.94
C HIS A 195 3.21 -4.85 -8.46
N ALA A 196 2.49 -3.74 -8.29
CA ALA A 196 1.07 -3.76 -7.97
C ALA A 196 0.25 -4.55 -9.01
N GLY A 197 0.70 -4.60 -10.27
CA GLY A 197 0.12 -5.48 -11.30
C GLY A 197 0.29 -6.97 -11.02
N GLY A 198 1.46 -7.39 -10.52
CA GLY A 198 1.69 -8.76 -10.05
C GLY A 198 0.81 -9.12 -8.86
N ILE A 199 0.70 -8.21 -7.88
CA ILE A 199 -0.18 -8.38 -6.72
C ILE A 199 -1.65 -8.45 -7.15
N ALA A 200 -2.09 -7.56 -8.04
CA ALA A 200 -3.44 -7.55 -8.58
C ALA A 200 -3.76 -8.90 -9.25
N ARG A 201 -2.83 -9.44 -10.05
CA ARG A 201 -3.00 -10.74 -10.69
C ARG A 201 -3.06 -11.88 -9.68
N LEU A 202 -2.21 -11.86 -8.66
CA LEU A 202 -2.22 -12.86 -7.60
C LEU A 202 -3.56 -12.87 -6.85
N LEU A 203 -4.06 -11.70 -6.46
CA LEU A 203 -5.38 -11.55 -5.84
C LEU A 203 -6.50 -12.06 -6.74
N GLU A 204 -6.50 -11.67 -8.01
CA GLU A 204 -7.54 -12.04 -8.97
C GLU A 204 -7.60 -13.57 -9.18
N VAL A 205 -6.45 -14.23 -9.34
CA VAL A 205 -6.38 -15.70 -9.52
C VAL A 205 -6.82 -16.43 -8.26
N ARG A 206 -6.40 -15.94 -7.10
CA ARG A 206 -6.79 -16.50 -5.79
C ARG A 206 -8.30 -16.36 -5.55
N GLY A 207 -8.90 -15.29 -6.07
CA GLY A 207 -10.31 -14.98 -5.90
C GLY A 207 -10.65 -14.53 -4.47
N PRO A 208 -11.92 -14.14 -4.23
CA PRO A 208 -12.39 -13.76 -2.89
C PRO A 208 -12.63 -14.99 -1.98
N VAL A 209 -12.51 -16.20 -2.52
CA VAL A 209 -12.78 -17.46 -1.82
C VAL A 209 -11.72 -17.65 -0.73
N ASP A 210 -12.19 -17.94 0.49
CA ASP A 210 -11.38 -18.14 1.71
C ASP A 210 -10.86 -16.90 2.46
N LEU A 211 -11.41 -15.71 2.23
CA LEU A 211 -11.18 -14.56 3.11
C LEU A 211 -11.89 -14.73 4.47
N LYS A 212 -11.37 -15.62 5.31
CA LYS A 212 -11.90 -15.96 6.64
C LYS A 212 -11.08 -15.32 7.75
N SER A 213 -9.81 -15.00 7.49
CA SER A 213 -8.94 -14.42 8.50
C SER A 213 -8.98 -12.89 8.49
N LYS A 214 -8.99 -12.30 9.68
CA LYS A 214 -8.85 -10.84 9.87
C LYS A 214 -7.63 -10.30 9.13
N PHE A 215 -6.54 -11.06 9.10
CA PHE A 215 -5.30 -10.71 8.43
C PHE A 215 -5.48 -10.49 6.93
N GLU A 216 -6.08 -11.45 6.23
CA GLU A 216 -6.28 -11.36 4.78
C GLU A 216 -7.24 -10.24 4.39
N LEU A 217 -8.31 -10.04 5.19
CA LEU A 217 -9.22 -8.91 4.99
C LEU A 217 -8.51 -7.56 5.17
N THR A 218 -7.64 -7.45 6.17
CA THR A 218 -6.85 -6.23 6.37
C THR A 218 -5.91 -5.97 5.20
N ILE A 219 -5.19 -6.99 4.71
CA ILE A 219 -4.28 -6.84 3.56
C ILE A 219 -5.05 -6.47 2.30
N LEU A 220 -6.17 -7.14 2.02
CA LEU A 220 -6.97 -6.85 0.84
C LEU A 220 -7.46 -5.41 0.82
N ARG A 221 -7.89 -4.88 1.97
CA ARG A 221 -8.30 -3.48 2.11
C ARG A 221 -7.17 -2.51 1.79
N GLU A 222 -5.96 -2.84 2.24
CA GLU A 222 -4.77 -2.01 2.08
C GLU A 222 -4.27 -2.06 0.61
N LEU A 223 -4.45 -3.20 -0.06
CA LEU A 223 -4.14 -3.40 -1.49
C LEU A 223 -5.17 -2.78 -2.44
N ARG A 224 -6.34 -2.31 -1.95
CA ARG A 224 -7.38 -1.68 -2.78
C ARG A 224 -6.83 -0.46 -3.54
N GLY A 225 -6.13 0.43 -2.85
CA GLY A 225 -5.50 1.62 -3.44
C GLY A 225 -4.51 1.25 -4.55
N PRO A 226 -3.47 0.45 -4.27
CA PRO A 226 -2.50 -0.02 -5.26
C PRO A 226 -3.11 -0.66 -6.51
N VAL A 227 -4.12 -1.52 -6.34
CA VAL A 227 -4.82 -2.17 -7.46
C VAL A 227 -5.56 -1.15 -8.34
N ILE A 228 -6.25 -0.18 -7.72
CA ILE A 228 -6.94 0.90 -8.42
C ILE A 228 -5.94 1.80 -9.14
N SER A 229 -4.89 2.27 -8.47
CA SER A 229 -3.85 3.12 -9.06
C SER A 229 -3.19 2.44 -10.26
N ARG A 230 -2.91 1.14 -10.17
CA ARG A 230 -2.40 0.36 -11.30
C ARG A 230 -3.37 0.30 -12.48
N ALA A 231 -4.66 0.10 -12.21
CA ALA A 231 -5.68 0.08 -13.26
C ALA A 231 -5.82 1.44 -13.96
N VAL A 232 -5.76 2.56 -13.22
CA VAL A 232 -5.77 3.92 -13.77
C VAL A 232 -4.54 4.18 -14.66
N VAL A 233 -3.34 3.94 -14.12
CA VAL A 233 -2.06 4.27 -14.77
C VAL A 233 -1.82 3.41 -16.03
N LEU A 234 -2.10 2.11 -15.95
CA LEU A 234 -1.91 1.19 -17.09
C LEU A 234 -3.12 1.10 -18.02
N GLY A 235 -4.24 1.75 -17.66
CA GLY A 235 -5.46 1.75 -18.48
C GLY A 235 -6.09 0.37 -18.66
N VAL A 236 -6.08 -0.44 -17.61
CA VAL A 236 -6.64 -1.80 -17.62
C VAL A 236 -7.89 -1.89 -16.74
N PRO A 237 -8.83 -2.81 -17.03
CA PRO A 237 -9.99 -3.03 -16.17
C PRO A 237 -9.61 -3.38 -14.72
N CYS A 238 -10.44 -2.95 -13.77
CA CYS A 238 -10.25 -3.22 -12.35
C CYS A 238 -11.21 -4.33 -11.88
N PHE A 239 -10.67 -5.51 -11.58
CA PHE A 239 -11.46 -6.68 -11.17
C PHE A 239 -12.25 -6.46 -9.86
N LEU A 240 -11.84 -5.49 -9.03
CA LEU A 240 -12.51 -5.13 -7.78
C LEU A 240 -13.92 -4.54 -8.00
N THR A 241 -14.28 -4.17 -9.23
CA THR A 241 -15.64 -3.76 -9.60
C THR A 241 -16.62 -4.93 -9.70
N SER A 242 -16.13 -6.17 -9.76
CA SER A 242 -17.01 -7.33 -9.92
C SER A 242 -17.77 -7.66 -8.63
N PRO A 243 -19.02 -8.17 -8.71
CA PRO A 243 -19.89 -8.36 -7.55
C PRO A 243 -19.28 -9.18 -6.42
N GLN A 244 -18.49 -10.19 -6.76
CA GLN A 244 -17.83 -11.07 -5.79
C GLN A 244 -16.79 -10.35 -4.92
N TRP A 245 -16.14 -9.29 -5.44
CA TRP A 245 -15.17 -8.50 -4.68
C TRP A 245 -15.86 -7.35 -3.94
N THR A 246 -16.89 -6.74 -4.52
CA THR A 246 -17.71 -5.72 -3.82
C THR A 246 -18.30 -6.29 -2.53
N ALA A 247 -18.87 -7.49 -2.59
CA ALA A 247 -19.46 -8.16 -1.42
C ALA A 247 -18.45 -8.33 -0.26
N VAL A 248 -17.18 -8.61 -0.55
CA VAL A 248 -16.13 -8.76 0.47
C VAL A 248 -15.92 -7.45 1.24
N PHE A 249 -15.92 -6.31 0.54
CA PHE A 249 -15.70 -5.02 1.18
C PHE A 249 -16.90 -4.55 2.00
N ASP A 250 -18.10 -5.01 1.66
CA ASP A 250 -19.34 -4.67 2.38
C ASP A 250 -19.52 -5.48 3.68
N ILE A 251 -19.03 -6.72 3.74
CA ILE A 251 -19.17 -7.60 4.93
C ILE A 251 -18.29 -7.13 6.11
N GLY A 252 -17.11 -6.56 5.84
CA GLY A 252 -16.07 -6.41 6.85
C GLY A 252 -16.15 -5.19 7.78
N ASP A 253 -17.18 -4.34 7.68
CA ASP A 253 -17.23 -3.05 8.41
C ASP A 253 -18.20 -3.07 9.61
N ILE A 254 -18.79 -4.22 9.92
CA ILE A 254 -19.67 -4.39 11.08
C ILE A 254 -18.84 -4.17 12.37
N GLY A 255 -19.04 -3.01 13.01
CA GLY A 255 -18.41 -2.65 14.28
C GLY A 255 -17.11 -1.84 14.18
N SER A 256 -16.75 -1.31 13.01
CA SER A 256 -15.61 -0.38 12.92
C SER A 256 -15.98 1.01 13.44
N ARG A 257 -15.06 1.66 14.16
CA ARG A 257 -15.23 3.06 14.64
C ARG A 257 -15.01 4.10 13.53
N ARG A 258 -15.01 3.69 12.25
CA ARG A 258 -14.76 4.59 11.14
C ARG A 258 -16.01 5.41 10.84
N ALA A 259 -15.80 6.62 10.34
CA ALA A 259 -16.91 7.46 9.91
C ALA A 259 -17.71 6.76 8.79
N PRO A 260 -19.06 6.78 8.81
CA PRO A 260 -19.87 6.08 7.83
C PRO A 260 -19.58 6.46 6.37
N TRP A 261 -19.13 7.70 6.12
CA TRP A 261 -18.77 8.20 4.80
C TRP A 261 -17.52 7.51 4.22
N ALA A 262 -16.61 7.03 5.08
CA ALA A 262 -15.34 6.42 4.68
C ALA A 262 -15.54 5.19 3.77
N GLN A 263 -16.44 4.29 4.18
CA GLN A 263 -16.74 3.08 3.43
C GLN A 263 -17.49 3.40 2.13
N LYS A 264 -18.46 4.33 2.19
CA LYS A 264 -19.20 4.79 1.01
C LYS A 264 -18.23 5.36 -0.04
N LEU A 265 -17.29 6.21 0.39
CA LEU A 265 -16.27 6.81 -0.48
C LEU A 265 -15.37 5.74 -1.09
N ALA A 266 -14.82 4.84 -0.28
CA ALA A 266 -13.97 3.76 -0.76
C ALA A 266 -14.68 2.89 -1.81
N ASN A 267 -15.98 2.62 -1.61
CA ASN A 267 -16.84 1.89 -2.55
C ASN A 267 -17.09 2.60 -3.88
N GLN A 268 -17.03 3.93 -3.93
CA GLN A 268 -17.11 4.65 -5.20
C GLN A 268 -15.76 4.77 -5.91
N PHE A 269 -14.67 4.82 -5.15
CA PHE A 269 -13.32 5.03 -5.69
C PHE A 269 -12.86 3.91 -6.65
N VAL A 270 -13.38 2.69 -6.48
CA VAL A 270 -13.13 1.56 -7.40
C VAL A 270 -13.64 1.80 -8.83
N ASN A 271 -14.53 2.77 -9.04
CA ASN A 271 -15.00 3.18 -10.37
C ASN A 271 -14.01 4.10 -11.12
N TRP A 272 -13.00 4.64 -10.45
CA TRP A 272 -12.04 5.57 -11.06
C TRP A 272 -11.35 5.01 -12.34
N PRO A 273 -10.88 3.75 -12.39
CA PRO A 273 -10.31 3.18 -13.60
C PRO A 273 -11.30 3.14 -14.77
N LYS A 274 -12.57 2.80 -14.50
CA LYS A 274 -13.64 2.80 -15.52
C LYS A 274 -13.79 4.19 -16.14
N PHE A 275 -13.96 5.22 -15.30
CA PHE A 275 -14.13 6.59 -15.79
C PHE A 275 -12.92 7.07 -16.59
N THR A 276 -11.71 6.80 -16.09
CA THR A 276 -10.46 7.14 -16.78
C THR A 276 -10.38 6.50 -18.17
N MET A 277 -10.75 5.22 -18.28
CA MET A 277 -10.76 4.50 -19.57
C MET A 277 -11.79 5.05 -20.55
N GLU A 278 -12.99 5.41 -20.09
CA GLU A 278 -14.02 5.99 -20.94
C GLU A 278 -13.66 7.40 -21.40
N ILE A 279 -13.02 8.21 -20.54
CA ILE A 279 -12.48 9.52 -20.95
C ILE A 279 -11.38 9.37 -22.01
N ARG A 280 -10.49 8.38 -21.88
CA ARG A 280 -9.49 8.09 -22.93
C ARG A 280 -10.15 7.78 -24.26
N LYS A 281 -11.15 6.89 -24.28
CA LYS A 281 -11.92 6.58 -25.49
C LYS A 281 -12.59 7.81 -26.09
N TYR A 282 -13.10 8.72 -25.25
CA TYR A 282 -13.65 9.99 -25.70
C TYR A 282 -12.57 10.87 -26.35
N CYS A 283 -11.43 11.05 -25.68
CA CYS A 283 -10.29 11.81 -26.21
C CYS A 283 -9.74 11.25 -27.54
N ASP A 284 -9.76 9.92 -27.70
CA ASP A 284 -9.36 9.22 -28.92
C ASP A 284 -10.44 9.23 -30.03
N GLY A 285 -11.61 9.85 -29.77
CA GLY A 285 -12.73 9.91 -30.73
C GLY A 285 -13.43 8.57 -30.96
N GLN A 286 -13.25 7.61 -30.04
CA GLN A 286 -13.80 6.24 -30.14
C GLN A 286 -15.17 6.11 -29.46
N LEU A 287 -15.58 7.09 -28.66
CA LEU A 287 -16.82 7.04 -27.90
C LEU A 287 -17.99 7.62 -28.73
N SER A 288 -19.11 6.88 -28.82
CA SER A 288 -20.32 7.37 -29.50
C SER A 288 -20.96 8.54 -28.75
N LEU A 289 -21.81 9.33 -29.43
CA LEU A 289 -22.56 10.42 -28.78
C LEU A 289 -23.45 9.91 -27.63
N ALA A 290 -24.11 8.76 -27.80
CA ALA A 290 -24.93 8.15 -26.77
C ALA A 290 -24.11 7.73 -25.55
N ALA A 291 -22.98 7.04 -25.77
CA ALA A 291 -22.07 6.63 -24.69
C ALA A 291 -21.41 7.84 -24.00
N THR A 292 -21.15 8.92 -24.74
CA THR A 292 -20.65 10.19 -24.18
C THR A 292 -21.68 10.84 -23.25
N SER A 293 -22.96 10.82 -23.62
CA SER A 293 -24.05 11.32 -22.76
C SER A 293 -24.18 10.48 -21.49
N GLU A 294 -24.17 9.15 -21.63
CA GLU A 294 -24.24 8.23 -20.49
C GLU A 294 -23.07 8.43 -19.51
N LEU A 295 -21.85 8.58 -20.04
CA LEU A 295 -20.67 8.86 -19.22
C LEU A 295 -20.81 10.19 -18.47
N ARG A 296 -21.33 11.24 -19.13
CA ARG A 296 -21.60 12.54 -18.49
C ARG A 296 -22.60 12.39 -17.34
N ASP A 297 -23.67 11.62 -17.52
CA ASP A 297 -24.68 11.39 -16.49
C ASP A 297 -24.08 10.60 -15.29
N GLN A 298 -23.25 9.59 -15.57
CA GLN A 298 -22.55 8.82 -14.54
C GLN A 298 -21.60 9.69 -13.72
N LEU A 299 -20.80 10.54 -14.37
CA LEU A 299 -19.87 11.47 -13.71
C LEU A 299 -20.62 12.54 -12.91
N SER A 300 -21.74 13.05 -13.44
CA SER A 300 -22.58 14.03 -12.73
C SER A 300 -23.20 13.42 -11.48
N THR A 301 -23.67 12.17 -11.56
CA THR A 301 -24.16 11.41 -10.40
C THR A 301 -23.05 11.21 -9.36
N MET A 302 -21.85 10.87 -9.81
CA MET A 302 -20.68 10.74 -8.93
C MET A 302 -20.32 12.07 -8.26
N LYS A 303 -20.37 13.19 -8.99
CA LYS A 303 -20.11 14.53 -8.44
C LYS A 303 -21.11 14.87 -7.34
N LEU A 304 -22.41 14.64 -7.56
CA LEU A 304 -23.43 14.85 -6.53
C LEU A 304 -23.18 13.99 -5.28
N PHE A 305 -22.79 12.73 -5.46
CA PHE A 305 -22.40 11.87 -4.35
C PHE A 305 -21.19 12.41 -3.58
N LEU A 306 -20.14 12.86 -4.28
CA LEU A 306 -18.95 13.41 -3.65
C LEU A 306 -19.26 14.72 -2.91
N ASN A 307 -20.18 15.53 -3.40
CA ASN A 307 -20.63 16.75 -2.72
C ASN A 307 -21.40 16.44 -1.44
N PHE A 308 -22.24 15.39 -1.45
CA PHE A 308 -22.89 14.90 -0.23
C PHE A 308 -21.85 14.45 0.81
N ILE A 309 -20.87 13.64 0.41
CA ILE A 309 -19.77 13.19 1.29
C ILE A 309 -18.91 14.37 1.76
N ASN A 310 -18.74 15.42 0.94
CA ASN A 310 -17.99 16.60 1.30
C ASN A 310 -18.56 17.28 2.55
N SER A 311 -19.90 17.38 2.64
CA SER A 311 -20.57 17.90 3.83
C SER A 311 -20.21 17.10 5.08
N GLU A 312 -20.30 15.77 5.01
CA GLU A 312 -19.98 14.90 6.16
C GLU A 312 -18.50 15.06 6.59
N ILE A 313 -17.57 15.20 5.63
CA ILE A 313 -16.14 15.39 5.92
C ILE A 313 -15.87 16.76 6.53
N GLU A 314 -16.51 17.82 6.04
CA GLU A 314 -16.31 19.18 6.57
C GLU A 314 -16.83 19.31 8.01
N ASP A 315 -17.93 18.66 8.35
CA ASP A 315 -18.41 18.57 9.73
C ASP A 315 -17.38 17.89 10.64
N ASP A 316 -16.79 16.78 10.19
CA ASP A 316 -15.73 16.07 10.93
C ASP A 316 -14.43 16.91 11.02
N LEU A 317 -14.07 17.66 9.98
CA LEU A 317 -12.90 18.55 9.96
C LEU A 317 -13.06 19.76 10.89
N ALA A 318 -14.30 20.23 11.08
CA ALA A 318 -14.62 21.30 12.03
C ALA A 318 -14.64 20.80 13.48
N SER A 319 -14.76 19.48 13.69
CA SER A 319 -14.74 18.87 15.01
C SER A 319 -13.32 18.71 15.56
N GLU A 320 -13.07 19.27 16.74
CA GLU A 320 -11.85 19.03 17.50
C GLU A 320 -11.67 17.55 17.89
N GLU A 321 -12.70 16.71 17.76
CA GLU A 321 -12.59 15.25 17.96
C GLU A 321 -11.63 14.62 16.95
N HIS A 322 -11.63 15.08 15.69
CA HIS A 322 -10.88 14.46 14.60
C HIS A 322 -9.65 15.27 14.20
N VAL A 323 -9.75 16.60 14.20
CA VAL A 323 -8.72 17.51 13.69
C VAL A 323 -8.54 18.70 14.60
N THR A 324 -7.29 19.10 14.83
CA THR A 324 -6.97 20.40 15.43
C THR A 324 -6.28 21.29 14.41
N GLN A 325 -6.61 22.58 14.41
CA GLN A 325 -5.90 23.56 13.60
C GLN A 325 -4.71 24.10 14.38
N VAL A 326 -3.53 24.04 13.80
CA VAL A 326 -2.28 24.52 14.40
C VAL A 326 -1.64 25.58 13.51
N LYS A 327 -0.83 26.45 14.09
CA LYS A 327 -0.10 27.46 13.31
C LYS A 327 0.89 26.78 12.38
N SER A 328 0.90 27.20 11.12
CA SER A 328 1.88 26.75 10.12
C SER A 328 3.30 27.04 10.60
N THR A 329 4.17 26.03 10.51
CA THR A 329 5.58 26.13 10.93
C THR A 329 6.53 26.12 9.74
N ARG A 330 6.05 25.75 8.56
CA ARG A 330 6.84 25.73 7.32
C ARG A 330 6.54 26.98 6.50
N GLN A 331 7.59 27.66 6.09
CA GLN A 331 7.54 28.76 5.12
C GLN A 331 8.22 28.31 3.82
N PRO A 332 7.80 28.83 2.65
CA PRO A 332 6.63 29.69 2.44
C PRO A 332 5.35 28.85 2.38
N THR A 333 4.37 29.13 3.23
CA THR A 333 3.01 28.57 3.09
C THR A 333 2.04 29.72 2.94
N SER A 334 1.09 29.59 2.01
CA SER A 334 0.01 30.56 1.83
C SER A 334 -1.05 30.48 2.95
N PHE A 335 -0.93 29.51 3.86
CA PHE A 335 -1.91 29.21 4.89
C PHE A 335 -1.33 29.47 6.28
N ALA A 336 -1.99 30.32 7.06
CA ALA A 336 -1.58 30.64 8.43
C ALA A 336 -1.78 29.47 9.40
N THR A 337 -2.80 28.65 9.15
CA THR A 337 -3.12 27.45 9.93
C THR A 337 -3.11 26.20 9.04
N VAL A 338 -2.71 25.08 9.62
CA VAL A 338 -2.64 23.75 9.00
C VAL A 338 -3.34 22.73 9.90
N PHE A 339 -3.72 21.59 9.31
CA PHE A 339 -4.41 20.52 10.04
C PHE A 339 -3.43 19.59 10.75
N GLU A 340 -3.73 19.28 12.00
CA GLU A 340 -3.14 18.17 12.74
C GLU A 340 -4.24 17.11 12.97
N TYR A 341 -4.09 15.96 12.30
CA TYR A 341 -5.07 14.88 12.36
C TYR A 341 -4.78 13.93 13.51
N LYS A 342 -5.83 13.54 14.24
CA LYS A 342 -5.73 12.51 15.29
C LYS A 342 -5.78 11.09 14.73
N ASP A 343 -6.40 10.91 13.57
CA ASP A 343 -6.48 9.62 12.88
C ASP A 343 -5.90 9.70 11.46
N TYR A 344 -4.97 8.79 11.16
CA TYR A 344 -4.26 8.75 9.87
C TYR A 344 -5.15 8.29 8.72
N PHE A 345 -6.09 7.38 8.98
CA PHE A 345 -7.01 6.89 7.94
C PHE A 345 -8.00 7.99 7.53
N PHE A 346 -8.49 8.76 8.50
CA PHE A 346 -9.31 9.94 8.25
C PHE A 346 -8.58 10.95 7.35
N ALA A 347 -7.32 11.29 7.69
CA ALA A 347 -6.51 12.19 6.86
C ALA A 347 -6.36 11.65 5.42
N THR A 348 -6.06 10.36 5.28
CA THR A 348 -5.90 9.68 3.99
C THR A 348 -7.18 9.74 3.16
N LEU A 349 -8.33 9.43 3.76
CA LEU A 349 -9.61 9.37 3.05
C LEU A 349 -10.18 10.75 2.73
N ALA A 350 -9.98 11.74 3.59
CA ALA A 350 -10.36 13.13 3.31
C ALA A 350 -9.59 13.71 2.12
N MET A 351 -8.31 13.31 1.96
CA MET A 351 -7.48 13.66 0.81
C MET A 351 -7.84 12.86 -0.45
N LEU A 352 -8.19 11.59 -0.29
CA LEU A 352 -8.73 10.77 -1.38
C LEU A 352 -10.02 11.39 -1.94
N HIS A 353 -10.92 11.85 -1.07
CA HIS A 353 -12.13 12.57 -1.44
C HIS A 353 -11.81 13.86 -2.22
N ALA A 354 -10.94 14.71 -1.67
CA ALA A 354 -10.61 15.99 -2.30
C ALA A 354 -10.02 15.80 -3.70
N SER A 355 -9.05 14.89 -3.84
CA SER A 355 -8.44 14.58 -5.13
C SER A 355 -9.42 13.95 -6.11
N PHE A 356 -10.24 12.99 -5.68
CA PHE A 356 -11.21 12.35 -6.56
C PHE A 356 -12.31 13.32 -7.02
N SER A 357 -12.72 14.26 -6.16
CA SER A 357 -13.67 15.32 -6.50
C SER A 357 -13.13 16.24 -7.61
N LEU A 358 -11.86 16.66 -7.51
CA LEU A 358 -11.20 17.45 -8.55
C LEU A 358 -11.03 16.65 -9.85
N ILE A 359 -10.72 15.35 -9.77
CA ILE A 359 -10.61 14.48 -10.95
C ILE A 359 -11.95 14.34 -11.66
N ILE A 360 -13.04 14.06 -10.94
CA ILE A 360 -14.38 13.92 -11.53
C ILE A 360 -14.83 15.24 -12.16
N GLU A 361 -14.58 16.37 -11.49
CA GLU A 361 -14.84 17.70 -12.05
C GLU A 361 -14.10 17.89 -13.39
N ARG A 362 -12.80 17.55 -13.44
CA ARG A 362 -12.02 17.64 -14.68
C ARG A 362 -12.61 16.79 -15.80
N MET A 363 -12.99 15.56 -15.48
CA MET A 363 -13.60 14.65 -16.47
C MET A 363 -14.91 15.22 -17.03
N ILE A 364 -15.74 15.87 -16.21
CA ILE A 364 -16.97 16.54 -16.66
C ILE A 364 -16.64 17.73 -17.59
N CYS A 365 -15.65 18.55 -17.23
CA CYS A 365 -15.20 19.65 -18.09
C CYS A 365 -14.74 19.14 -19.46
N VAL A 366 -13.93 18.07 -19.49
CA VAL A 366 -13.44 17.45 -20.73
C VAL A 366 -14.60 17.02 -21.65
N LEU A 367 -15.69 16.49 -21.09
CA LEU A 367 -16.87 16.08 -21.86
C LEU A 367 -17.79 17.24 -22.27
N SER A 368 -17.65 18.41 -21.65
CA SER A 368 -18.49 19.60 -21.91
C SER A 368 -17.89 20.48 -23.01
N GLU A 369 -16.60 20.38 -23.25
CA GLU A 369 -15.89 21.12 -24.28
C GLU A 369 -16.01 20.41 -25.64
N ASN A 370 -16.85 20.93 -26.53
CA ASN A 370 -16.86 20.52 -27.95
C ASN A 370 -15.43 20.68 -28.53
N ALA A 371 -14.87 19.60 -29.09
CA ALA A 371 -13.47 19.42 -29.47
C ALA A 371 -12.62 20.66 -29.90
N ALA A 372 -11.42 20.75 -29.26
CA ALA A 372 -10.17 21.48 -29.57
C ALA A 372 -10.08 22.99 -29.26
N PRO A 373 -9.20 23.38 -28.32
CA PRO A 373 -7.77 23.53 -28.63
C PRO A 373 -6.88 22.44 -27.98
N THR A 374 -5.59 22.43 -28.31
CA THR A 374 -4.57 21.51 -27.78
C THR A 374 -4.67 21.34 -26.27
N LEU A 375 -4.67 20.09 -25.78
CA LEU A 375 -4.80 19.73 -24.36
C LEU A 375 -3.87 20.54 -23.43
N SER A 376 -2.71 20.98 -23.92
CA SER A 376 -1.77 21.85 -23.20
C SER A 376 -2.37 23.22 -22.81
N ALA A 377 -3.11 23.87 -23.70
CA ALA A 377 -3.77 25.16 -23.44
C ALA A 377 -4.93 25.03 -22.43
N ARG A 378 -5.45 23.80 -22.24
CA ARG A 378 -6.64 23.53 -21.40
C ARG A 378 -6.35 23.44 -19.90
N TRP A 379 -5.08 23.29 -19.53
CA TRP A 379 -4.63 23.38 -18.13
C TRP A 379 -4.12 24.79 -17.79
N GLU A 380 -4.10 25.71 -18.77
CA GLU A 380 -3.74 27.12 -18.55
C GLU A 380 -4.92 27.92 -17.98
N ASN A 381 -6.17 27.48 -18.18
CA ASN A 381 -7.39 28.09 -17.65
C ASN A 381 -8.40 27.02 -17.16
N PRO A 382 -8.22 26.46 -15.95
CA PRO A 382 -9.21 25.53 -15.40
C PRO A 382 -10.55 26.24 -15.20
N GLN A 383 -11.68 25.60 -15.56
CA GLN A 383 -13.01 26.11 -15.23
C GLN A 383 -13.26 25.89 -13.73
N TRP A 384 -13.29 26.98 -12.96
CA TRP A 384 -13.49 26.94 -11.51
C TRP A 384 -14.96 26.72 -11.15
N THR A 385 -15.24 25.73 -10.31
CA THR A 385 -16.48 25.67 -9.55
C THR A 385 -16.27 26.29 -8.17
N ALA A 386 -17.37 26.65 -7.49
CA ALA A 386 -17.33 27.28 -6.18
C ALA A 386 -16.67 26.42 -5.08
N GLU A 387 -16.56 25.11 -5.28
CA GLU A 387 -16.05 24.14 -4.29
C GLU A 387 -14.53 23.93 -4.37
N ASN A 388 -13.92 24.22 -5.52
CA ASN A 388 -12.48 24.02 -5.74
C ASN A 388 -11.59 24.74 -4.71
N PRO A 389 -11.83 26.01 -4.35
CA PRO A 389 -11.01 26.68 -3.34
C PRO A 389 -11.00 25.97 -1.98
N GLN A 390 -12.14 25.40 -1.55
CA GLN A 390 -12.25 24.67 -0.29
C GLN A 390 -11.41 23.38 -0.34
N LEU A 391 -11.55 22.59 -1.40
CA LEU A 391 -10.80 21.34 -1.57
C LEU A 391 -9.29 21.61 -1.67
N LEU A 392 -8.88 22.65 -2.40
CA LEU A 392 -7.49 23.06 -2.51
C LEU A 392 -6.92 23.53 -1.17
N ALA A 393 -7.68 24.35 -0.43
CA ALA A 393 -7.29 24.76 0.92
C ALA A 393 -7.09 23.54 1.82
N ARG A 394 -8.02 22.58 1.78
CA ARG A 394 -7.92 21.34 2.55
C ARG A 394 -6.62 20.60 2.25
N ILE A 395 -6.32 20.35 0.97
CA ILE A 395 -5.09 19.67 0.52
C ILE A 395 -3.84 20.40 1.05
N CYS A 396 -3.83 21.72 0.96
CA CYS A 396 -2.67 22.49 1.38
C CYS A 396 -2.50 22.53 2.89
N GLN A 397 -3.59 22.63 3.64
CA GLN A 397 -3.59 22.57 5.10
C GLN A 397 -3.19 21.18 5.63
N SER A 398 -3.36 20.11 4.85
CA SER A 398 -2.90 18.76 5.21
C SER A 398 -1.41 18.50 4.95
N TYR A 399 -0.72 19.37 4.20
CA TYR A 399 0.66 19.14 3.76
C TYR A 399 1.64 18.95 4.93
N GLU A 400 1.57 19.80 5.97
CA GLU A 400 2.49 19.70 7.10
C GLU A 400 2.30 18.42 7.91
N TYR A 401 1.08 17.90 7.99
CA TYR A 401 0.84 16.61 8.59
C TYR A 401 1.53 15.50 7.80
N ALA A 402 1.31 15.45 6.47
CA ALA A 402 1.96 14.48 5.60
C ALA A 402 3.49 14.58 5.63
N TRP A 403 4.03 15.80 5.75
CA TRP A 403 5.47 16.04 5.92
C TRP A 403 6.07 15.27 7.09
N LYS A 404 5.39 15.28 8.24
CA LYS A 404 5.81 14.56 9.46
C LYS A 404 5.74 13.04 9.28
N MET A 405 4.91 12.57 8.35
CA MET A 405 4.66 11.15 8.06
C MET A 405 5.66 10.53 7.10
N ARG A 406 6.62 11.28 6.55
CA ARG A 406 7.69 10.73 5.68
C ARG A 406 8.67 9.84 6.43
N PRO A 407 9.30 8.84 5.80
CA PRO A 407 9.09 8.45 4.40
C PRO A 407 7.89 7.51 4.21
N MET A 408 7.42 6.82 5.25
CA MET A 408 6.51 5.67 5.08
C MET A 408 5.04 6.06 4.91
N GLY A 409 4.58 7.11 5.59
CA GLY A 409 3.17 7.47 5.68
C GLY A 409 2.76 8.71 4.88
N ALA A 410 3.59 9.22 3.96
CA ALA A 410 3.26 10.43 3.19
C ALA A 410 2.59 10.14 1.83
N ALA A 411 2.53 8.87 1.43
CA ALA A 411 2.13 8.45 0.08
C ALA A 411 0.69 8.88 -0.30
N PHE A 412 -0.18 9.12 0.67
CA PHE A 412 -1.56 9.56 0.41
C PHE A 412 -1.66 10.96 -0.22
N MET A 413 -0.61 11.78 -0.16
CA MET A 413 -0.64 13.17 -0.66
C MET A 413 -0.23 13.34 -2.12
N HIS A 414 0.29 12.31 -2.79
CA HIS A 414 0.81 12.46 -4.16
C HIS A 414 -0.27 12.88 -5.16
N VAL A 415 -1.39 12.15 -5.21
CA VAL A 415 -2.52 12.47 -6.10
C VAL A 415 -3.14 13.83 -5.70
N PRO A 416 -3.46 14.10 -4.41
CA PRO A 416 -3.93 15.41 -3.98
C PRO A 416 -3.05 16.58 -4.41
N LEU A 417 -1.74 16.53 -4.16
CA LEU A 417 -0.84 17.63 -4.54
C LEU A 417 -0.70 17.77 -6.06
N THR A 418 -0.75 16.66 -6.81
CA THR A 418 -0.79 16.69 -8.28
C THR A 418 -2.03 17.42 -8.78
N MET A 419 -3.19 17.14 -8.21
CA MET A 419 -4.42 17.84 -8.56
C MET A 419 -4.38 19.30 -8.11
N ALA A 420 -3.86 19.59 -6.92
CA ALA A 420 -3.72 20.96 -6.43
C ALA A 420 -2.77 21.81 -7.28
N PHE A 421 -1.68 21.22 -7.78
CA PHE A 421 -0.81 21.86 -8.77
C PHE A 421 -1.57 22.23 -10.04
N SER A 422 -2.42 21.32 -10.51
CA SER A 422 -3.10 21.46 -11.81
C SER A 422 -4.31 22.38 -11.77
N TYR A 423 -4.89 22.58 -10.58
CA TYR A 423 -5.96 23.53 -10.30
C TYR A 423 -5.44 24.84 -9.68
N ALA A 424 -4.13 25.04 -9.59
CA ALA A 424 -3.57 26.24 -8.98
C ALA A 424 -3.90 27.50 -9.80
N GLU A 425 -4.54 28.47 -9.14
CA GLU A 425 -4.98 29.74 -9.73
C GLU A 425 -3.82 30.72 -9.99
N THR A 426 -2.76 30.61 -9.18
CA THR A 426 -1.61 31.51 -9.22
C THR A 426 -0.32 30.72 -9.44
N GLU A 427 0.64 31.33 -10.11
CA GLU A 427 1.98 30.77 -10.29
C GLU A 427 2.65 30.48 -8.93
N ALA A 428 2.40 31.31 -7.92
CA ALA A 428 2.90 31.10 -6.57
C ALA A 428 2.36 29.81 -5.92
N MET A 429 1.05 29.54 -6.07
CA MET A 429 0.41 28.32 -5.59
C MET A 429 0.89 27.08 -6.36
N ARG A 430 1.02 27.21 -7.69
CA ARG A 430 1.54 26.15 -8.55
C ARG A 430 2.97 25.78 -8.17
N ALA A 431 3.84 26.77 -8.01
CA ALA A 431 5.21 26.59 -7.57
C ALA A 431 5.28 26.02 -6.14
N TRP A 432 4.35 26.39 -5.26
CA TRP A 432 4.23 25.80 -3.92
C TRP A 432 3.88 24.31 -3.99
N ALA A 433 2.86 23.93 -4.76
CA ALA A 433 2.44 22.53 -4.90
C ALA A 433 3.56 21.67 -5.49
N LEU A 434 4.27 22.17 -6.50
CA LEU A 434 5.42 21.45 -7.09
C LEU A 434 6.55 21.25 -6.07
N ARG A 435 6.86 22.26 -5.24
CA ARG A 435 7.82 22.13 -4.14
C ARG A 435 7.34 21.09 -3.13
N ALA A 436 6.07 21.16 -2.72
CA ALA A 436 5.48 20.22 -1.79
C ALA A 436 5.61 18.76 -2.26
N ILE A 437 5.32 18.47 -3.53
CA ILE A 437 5.51 17.13 -4.13
C ILE A 437 6.98 16.69 -4.02
N ASN A 438 7.89 17.52 -4.53
CA ASN A 438 9.33 17.21 -4.52
C ASN A 438 9.91 17.04 -3.12
N ASP A 439 9.41 17.82 -2.16
CA ASP A 439 9.87 17.77 -0.79
C ASP A 439 9.34 16.48 -0.11
N LEU A 440 8.11 16.04 -0.42
CA LEU A 440 7.58 14.77 0.12
C LEU A 440 8.38 13.55 -0.33
N ASP A 441 8.92 13.61 -1.55
CA ASP A 441 9.70 12.55 -2.18
C ASP A 441 11.22 12.77 -2.12
N GLU A 442 11.72 13.75 -1.35
CA GLU A 442 13.14 14.12 -1.36
C GLU A 442 14.08 12.93 -1.14
N HIS A 443 13.64 11.92 -0.38
CA HIS A 443 14.43 10.73 -0.08
C HIS A 443 14.51 9.72 -1.23
N ARG A 444 13.75 9.90 -2.31
CA ARG A 444 13.65 8.96 -3.45
C ARG A 444 14.11 9.56 -4.77
N LEU A 445 14.33 10.87 -4.78
CA LEU A 445 14.62 11.64 -6.00
C LEU A 445 16.08 12.07 -5.98
N LEU A 446 16.84 11.67 -6.99
CA LEU A 446 18.09 12.33 -7.30
C LEU A 446 17.80 13.74 -7.85
N ALA A 447 18.79 14.65 -7.83
CA ALA A 447 18.60 16.04 -8.26
C ALA A 447 18.02 16.18 -9.68
N LYS A 448 18.39 15.26 -10.60
CA LYS A 448 17.90 15.22 -11.99
C LYS A 448 16.53 14.54 -12.15
N GLU A 449 16.06 13.88 -11.10
CA GLU A 449 14.81 13.12 -11.07
C GLU A 449 13.71 13.89 -10.33
N ARG A 450 13.94 15.15 -9.96
CA ARG A 450 12.89 15.97 -9.35
C ARG A 450 11.73 16.18 -10.31
N PHE A 451 10.52 16.18 -9.76
CA PHE A 451 9.32 16.53 -10.48
C PHE A 451 9.44 17.94 -11.05
N THR A 452 9.09 18.05 -12.32
CA THR A 452 8.94 19.30 -13.08
C THR A 452 7.47 19.56 -13.38
N ASP A 453 7.13 20.79 -13.74
CA ASP A 453 5.80 21.17 -14.23
C ASP A 453 5.26 20.17 -15.27
N ALA A 454 6.06 19.86 -16.29
CA ALA A 454 5.67 18.93 -17.35
C ALA A 454 5.35 17.54 -16.80
N SER A 455 6.16 17.03 -15.87
CA SER A 455 5.94 15.70 -15.28
C SER A 455 4.69 15.65 -14.39
N VAL A 456 4.39 16.71 -13.62
CA VAL A 456 3.21 16.76 -12.76
C VAL A 456 1.94 16.97 -13.58
N THR A 457 1.98 17.84 -14.61
CA THR A 457 0.89 17.97 -15.58
C THR A 457 0.59 16.64 -16.27
N HIS A 458 1.62 15.91 -16.69
CA HIS A 458 1.45 14.59 -17.29
C HIS A 458 0.77 13.60 -16.33
N LEU A 459 1.15 13.59 -15.05
CA LEU A 459 0.49 12.76 -14.04
C LEU A 459 -0.97 13.14 -13.83
N ALA A 460 -1.30 14.44 -13.79
CA ALA A 460 -2.68 14.89 -13.67
C ALA A 460 -3.53 14.43 -14.86
N GLN A 461 -3.01 14.58 -16.08
CA GLN A 461 -3.66 14.10 -17.30
C GLN A 461 -3.81 12.57 -17.31
N LEU A 462 -2.83 11.84 -16.75
CA LEU A 462 -2.89 10.38 -16.64
C LEU A 462 -4.01 9.94 -15.70
N TYR A 463 -4.18 10.65 -14.58
CA TYR A 463 -5.24 10.44 -13.58
C TYR A 463 -6.64 10.79 -14.09
N THR A 464 -6.76 11.73 -15.03
CA THR A 464 -8.04 12.15 -15.62
C THR A 464 -8.37 11.41 -16.92
N GLY A 465 -7.42 10.67 -17.50
CA GLY A 465 -7.62 9.93 -18.75
C GLY A 465 -7.43 10.78 -20.01
N GLU A 466 -6.81 11.96 -19.89
CA GLU A 466 -6.55 12.87 -21.01
C GLU A 466 -5.31 12.47 -21.83
N VAL A 467 -4.51 11.52 -21.36
CA VAL A 467 -3.36 10.95 -22.08
C VAL A 467 -3.41 9.43 -22.11
N ALA A 468 -2.65 8.87 -23.05
CA ALA A 468 -2.46 7.44 -23.19
C ALA A 468 -1.93 6.82 -21.88
N PRO A 469 -2.29 5.56 -21.57
CA PRO A 469 -1.78 4.86 -20.40
C PRO A 469 -0.27 4.64 -20.51
N VAL A 470 0.37 4.46 -19.35
CA VAL A 470 1.78 4.05 -19.31
C VAL A 470 1.89 2.65 -19.90
N ALA A 471 2.80 2.47 -20.86
CA ALA A 471 3.03 1.19 -21.49
C ALA A 471 3.36 0.13 -20.44
N ALA A 472 2.66 -1.01 -20.49
CA ALA A 472 3.08 -2.17 -19.73
C ALA A 472 4.44 -2.63 -20.28
N PRO A 473 5.44 -2.92 -19.44
CA PRO A 473 6.76 -3.33 -19.90
C PRO A 473 6.72 -4.65 -20.68
N TYR A 474 5.62 -5.42 -20.59
CA TYR A 474 5.42 -6.67 -21.34
C TYR A 474 3.93 -6.88 -21.69
N PRO A 475 3.62 -7.41 -22.89
CA PRO A 475 2.26 -7.79 -23.32
C PRO A 475 1.74 -9.06 -22.63
#